data_AF-A0A1F3C2S8-F1
#
_entry.id   AF-A0A1F3C2S8-F1
#
_cell.length_a   1.000
_cell.length_b   1.000
_cell.length_c   1.000
_cell.angle_alpha   90.00
_cell.angle_beta   90.00
_cell.angle_gamma   90.00
#
_symmetry.space_group_name_H-M   'P 1'
#
loop_
_entity.id
_entity.type
_entity.pdbx_description
1 polymer ?
#
loop_
_entity_poly.entity_id
_entity_poly.type
_entity_poly.pdbx_seq_one_letter_code
_entity_poly.pdbx_strand_id
1 'polypeptide(L)' 'MGDDDGGRVDLGVLGLLGLAFLVLKLTHVIGWSWLWVTVPFWGVFALLAAVVLVALISAATSVAIEGRVARG' A
#
# COMPACT_ATOMS: atom_id res chain seq x y z
N MET A 1 6.88 -39.96 24.74
CA MET A 1 7.30 -38.62 24.31
C MET A 1 6.48 -38.32 23.07
N GLY A 2 5.38 -37.59 23.22
CA GLY A 2 4.49 -37.25 22.13
C GLY A 2 4.54 -35.74 21.99
N ASP A 3 5.32 -35.26 21.02
CA ASP A 3 5.32 -33.87 20.62
C ASP A 3 4.22 -33.72 19.57
N ASP A 4 3.00 -33.46 20.05
CA ASP A 4 1.90 -33.00 19.22
C ASP A 4 2.19 -31.55 18.79
N ASP A 5 3.08 -31.41 17.82
CA ASP A 5 3.19 -30.19 17.01
C ASP A 5 1.98 -30.15 16.05
N GLY A 6 0.79 -30.04 16.63
CA GLY A 6 -0.42 -29.69 15.88
C GLY A 6 -0.15 -28.40 15.15
N GLY A 7 -0.06 -28.46 13.81
CA GLY A 7 0.39 -27.38 12.94
C GLY A 7 -0.31 -26.06 13.28
N ARG A 8 0.40 -25.21 14.03
CA ARG A 8 -0.07 -23.87 14.38
C ARG A 8 0.07 -23.01 13.13
N VAL A 9 -1.04 -22.52 12.59
CA VAL A 9 -1.01 -21.52 11.52
C VAL A 9 -0.95 -20.15 12.19
N ASP A 10 0.26 -19.64 12.38
CA ASP A 10 0.50 -18.30 12.93
C ASP A 10 0.20 -17.23 11.86
N LEU A 11 -1.08 -16.93 11.66
CA LEU A 11 -1.50 -15.83 10.79
C LEU A 11 -1.31 -14.51 11.54
N GLY A 12 -0.22 -13.80 11.23
CA GLY A 12 -0.03 -12.43 11.68
C GLY A 12 -1.23 -11.53 11.30
N VAL A 13 -1.46 -10.46 12.06
CA VAL A 13 -2.62 -9.55 11.89
C VAL A 13 -2.80 -9.07 10.44
N LEU A 14 -1.70 -8.86 9.70
CA LEU A 14 -1.74 -8.51 8.28
C LEU A 14 -2.40 -9.59 7.40
N GLY A 15 -2.12 -10.87 7.66
CA GLY A 15 -2.69 -11.97 6.90
C GLY A 15 -4.20 -12.12 7.15
N LEU A 16 -4.61 -11.98 8.41
CA LEU A 16 -6.03 -12.03 8.79
C LEU A 16 -6.80 -10.83 8.22
N LEU A 17 -6.20 -9.63 8.25
CA LEU A 17 -6.78 -8.43 7.66
C LEU A 17 -6.90 -8.55 6.13
N GLY A 18 -5.87 -9.08 5.45
CA GLY A 18 -5.91 -9.36 4.02
C GLY A 18 -7.01 -10.35 3.63
N LEU A 19 -7.16 -11.43 4.41
CA LEU A 19 -8.22 -12.42 4.20
C LEU A 19 -9.62 -11.82 4.46
N ALA A 20 -9.79 -11.00 5.50
CA ALA A 20 -11.05 -10.34 5.80
C ALA A 20 -11.51 -9.39 4.67
N PHE A 21 -10.60 -8.59 4.11
CA PHE A 21 -10.90 -7.74 2.96
C PHE A 21 -11.27 -8.54 1.71
N LEU A 22 -10.61 -9.68 1.47
CA LEU A 22 -10.90 -10.57 0.36
C LEU A 22 -12.31 -11.19 0.48
N VAL A 23 -12.68 -11.64 1.69
CA VAL A 23 -14.01 -12.20 1.97
C VAL A 23 -15.10 -11.14 1.76
N LEU A 24 -14.94 -9.92 2.29
CA LEU A 24 -15.92 -8.83 2.12
C LEU A 24 -16.13 -8.42 0.66
N LYS A 25 -15.08 -8.48 -0.17
CA LYS A 25 -15.16 -8.22 -1.62
C LYS A 25 -15.95 -9.31 -2.34
N LEU A 26 -15.75 -10.59 -1.98
CA LEU A 26 -16.48 -11.72 -2.57
C LEU A 26 -17.94 -11.80 -2.11
N THR A 27 -18.24 -11.38 -0.88
CA THR A 27 -19.63 -11.22 -0.40
C THR A 27 -20.30 -9.96 -0.92
N HIS A 28 -19.62 -9.19 -1.79
CA HIS A 28 -20.15 -8.01 -2.46
C HIS A 28 -20.71 -6.94 -1.50
N VAL A 29 -20.19 -6.88 -0.27
CA VAL A 29 -20.54 -5.87 0.74
C VAL A 29 -19.96 -4.51 0.38
N ILE A 30 -18.86 -4.49 -0.40
CA ILE A 30 -18.14 -3.28 -0.80
C ILE A 30 -18.03 -3.23 -2.33
N GLY A 31 -18.68 -2.26 -2.96
CA GLY A 31 -18.63 -2.04 -4.42
C GLY A 31 -17.37 -1.34 -4.93
N TRP A 32 -16.36 -1.14 -4.06
CA TRP A 32 -15.16 -0.38 -4.39
C TRP A 32 -14.22 -1.12 -5.34
N SER A 33 -13.23 -0.42 -5.93
CA SER A 33 -12.26 -1.00 -6.85
C SER A 33 -11.36 -2.04 -6.16
N TRP A 34 -10.95 -3.07 -6.91
CA TRP A 34 -10.10 -4.15 -6.42
C TRP A 34 -8.75 -3.65 -5.88
N LEU A 35 -8.28 -2.50 -6.39
CA LEU A 35 -7.07 -1.82 -5.90
C LEU A 35 -7.14 -1.45 -4.40
N TRP A 36 -8.32 -1.26 -3.85
CA TRP A 36 -8.44 -0.88 -2.44
C TRP A 36 -8.58 -2.07 -1.50
N VAL A 37 -8.92 -3.25 -2.04
CA VAL A 37 -8.98 -4.51 -1.30
C VAL A 37 -7.58 -5.01 -0.94
N THR A 38 -6.59 -4.69 -1.76
CA THR A 38 -5.19 -5.10 -1.61
C THR A 38 -4.31 -4.08 -0.91
N VAL A 39 -4.90 -3.01 -0.34
CA VAL A 39 -4.20 -2.05 0.54
C VAL A 39 -3.38 -2.73 1.64
N PRO A 40 -3.82 -3.79 2.34
CA PRO A 40 -2.96 -4.47 3.31
C PRO A 40 -1.68 -5.09 2.69
N PHE A 41 -1.67 -5.41 1.39
CA PHE A 41 -0.53 -6.02 0.71
C PHE A 41 0.42 -5.01 0.05
N TRP A 42 -0.10 -3.89 -0.45
CA TRP A 42 0.71 -2.86 -1.11
C TRP A 42 0.65 -1.48 -0.46
N GLY A 43 -0.01 -1.34 0.69
CA GLY A 43 -0.24 -0.04 1.32
C GLY A 43 1.06 0.71 1.57
N VAL A 44 2.11 -0.02 1.99
CA VAL A 44 3.47 0.53 2.16
C VAL A 44 4.07 0.95 0.81
N PHE A 45 3.92 0.14 -0.24
CA PHE A 45 4.43 0.46 -1.58
C PHE A 45 3.71 1.67 -2.20
N ALA A 46 2.39 1.74 -2.06
CA ALA A 46 1.56 2.86 -2.51
C ALA A 46 1.93 4.14 -1.76
N LEU A 47 2.17 4.05 -0.44
CA LEU A 47 2.62 5.18 0.36
C LEU A 47 3.99 5.69 -0.10
N LEU A 48 4.96 4.79 -0.32
CA LEU A 48 6.27 5.15 -0.84
C LEU A 48 6.20 5.78 -2.24
N ALA A 49 5.41 5.20 -3.15
CA ALA A 49 5.21 5.74 -4.48
C ALA A 49 4.59 7.15 -4.45
N ALA A 50 3.61 7.39 -3.56
CA ALA A 50 3.02 8.71 -3.38
C ALA A 50 4.05 9.72 -2.85
N VAL A 51 4.87 9.35 -1.86
CA VAL A 51 5.94 10.21 -1.33
C VAL A 51 6.96 10.55 -2.42
N VAL A 52 7.40 9.56 -3.21
CA VAL A 52 8.33 9.78 -4.33
C VAL A 52 7.73 10.71 -5.38
N LEU A 53 6.46 10.51 -5.74
CA LEU A 53 5.79 11.36 -6.72
C LEU A 53 5.71 12.82 -6.25
N VAL A 54 5.34 13.04 -4.99
CA VAL A 54 5.30 14.39 -4.39
C VAL A 54 6.70 15.00 -4.37
N ALA A 55 7.72 14.23 -3.99
CA ALA A 55 9.10 14.68 -4.01
C ALA A 55 9.56 15.08 -5.42
N LEU A 56 9.27 14.26 -6.44
CA LEU A 56 9.58 14.57 -7.83
C LEU A 56 8.87 15.84 -8.32
N ILE A 57 7.60 16.02 -7.98
CA ILE A 57 6.85 17.23 -8.35
C ILE A 57 7.45 18.46 -7.67
N SER A 58 7.77 18.38 -6.38
CA SER A 58 8.39 19.49 -5.65
C SER A 58 9.76 19.87 -6.23
N ALA A 59 10.59 18.86 -6.55
CA ALA A 59 11.89 19.07 -7.18
C ALA A 59 11.75 19.65 -8.60
N ALA A 60 10.79 19.15 -9.39
CA ALA A 60 10.49 19.66 -10.72
C ALA A 60 10.03 21.13 -10.69
N THR A 61 9.25 21.53 -9.68
CA THR A 61 8.88 22.94 -9.50
C THR A 61 10.06 23.80 -9.07
N SER A 62 10.91 23.32 -8.15
CA SER A 62 12.11 24.06 -7.72
C SER A 62 13.07 24.30 -8.89
N VAL A 63 13.35 23.28 -9.70
CA VAL A 63 14.23 23.42 -10.88
C VAL A 63 13.61 24.31 -11.96
N ALA A 64 12.28 24.27 -12.13
CA ALA A 64 11.60 25.17 -13.06
C ALA A 64 11.65 26.64 -12.62
N ILE A 65 11.68 26.89 -11.30
CA ILE A 65 11.83 28.24 -10.74
C ILE A 65 13.26 28.74 -10.92
N GLU A 66 14.27 27.92 -10.62
CA GLU A 66 15.69 28.27 -10.80
C GLU A 66 16.02 28.63 -12.26
N GLY A 67 15.47 27.86 -13.22
CA GLY A 67 15.61 28.14 -14.64
C GLY A 67 14.96 29.45 -15.12
N ARG A 68 13.94 29.95 -14.39
CA ARG A 68 13.32 31.27 -14.64
C ARG A 68 14.15 32.40 -14.05
N VAL A 69 14.81 32.18 -12.92
CA VAL A 69 15.63 33.18 -12.22
C VAL A 69 16.97 33.40 -12.93
N ALA A 70 17.60 32.37 -13.48
CA ALA A 70 18.91 32.47 -14.13
C ALA A 70 18.89 33.12 -15.55
N ARG A 71 17.71 33.39 -16.10
CA ARG A 71 17.53 33.97 -17.45
C ARG A 71 16.96 35.39 -17.46
N GLY A 72 16.77 36.00 -16.28
CA GLY A 72 16.27 37.36 -16.11
C GLY A 72 17.38 38.37 -15.87
#